data_AF-F4N870-F1
#
_entry.id   AF-F4N870-F1
#
_cell.length_a   1.000
_cell.length_b   1.000
_cell.length_c   1.000
_cell.angle_alpha   90.00
_cell.angle_beta   90.00
_cell.angle_gamma   90.00
#
_symmetry.space_group_name_H-M   'P 1'
#
loop_
_entity.id
_entity.type
_entity.pdbx_description
1 polymer ?
#
loop_
_entity_poly.entity_id
_entity_poly.type
_entity_poly.pdbx_seq_one_letter_code
_entity_poly.pdbx_strand_id
1 'polypeptide(L)'
;TVGETFSSGQFFSSLGFSGIALSTDDRMLPESQRGYAPVIRGIARTNAKVTVYQNNRPIYQSTVSPGAFEFNDLTATNFGGDLTVEIQEADGTLSTFQVPFSSVPESLRPGYSRYSFAAGQVRDLSSQEMFGELTYQQGVSNAITANSGMRLASGYQAVMLGGVFYPLYRCLGAGCHLFPCQRSGRYLLIREQIAEWLDGTGFFQSYL
;
A
#
# COMPACT_ATOMS: atom_id res chain seq x y z
N THR A 1 2.59 18.18 -10.08
CA THR A 1 1.99 18.65 -11.34
C THR A 1 1.15 19.87 -11.07
N VAL A 2 1.05 20.78 -12.05
CA VAL A 2 0.20 21.98 -11.99
C VAL A 2 -0.65 22.00 -13.25
N GLY A 3 -1.94 22.29 -13.10
CA GLY A 3 -2.90 22.33 -14.20
C GLY A 3 -4.04 21.36 -13.98
N GLU A 4 -4.53 20.80 -15.08
CA GLU A 4 -5.68 19.92 -15.10
C GLU A 4 -5.27 18.46 -14.92
N THR A 5 -5.74 17.84 -13.84
CA THR A 5 -5.38 16.46 -13.49
C THR A 5 -6.49 15.78 -12.70
N PHE A 6 -6.31 14.50 -12.39
CA PHE A 6 -7.18 13.73 -11.51
C PHE A 6 -6.51 13.48 -10.16
N SER A 7 -7.31 13.30 -9.11
CA SER A 7 -6.83 12.84 -7.80
C SER A 7 -6.44 11.37 -7.84
N SER A 8 -5.64 10.94 -6.84
CA SER A 8 -4.99 9.63 -6.82
C SER A 8 -5.94 8.44 -6.93
N GLY A 9 -7.19 8.58 -6.48
CA GLY A 9 -8.20 7.52 -6.54
C GLY A 9 -7.94 6.33 -5.61
N GLN A 10 -6.87 6.34 -4.81
CA GLN A 10 -6.44 5.19 -4.01
C GLN A 10 -7.34 4.95 -2.79
N PHE A 11 -7.64 6.00 -2.02
CA PHE A 11 -8.43 5.90 -0.79
C PHE A 11 -9.80 6.58 -0.86
N PHE A 12 -9.97 7.45 -1.86
CA PHE A 12 -11.21 8.17 -2.10
C PHE A 12 -11.49 8.11 -3.60
N SER A 13 -12.77 8.19 -4.00
CA SER A 13 -13.15 8.19 -5.41
C SER A 13 -12.35 9.24 -6.19
N SER A 14 -11.78 8.84 -7.33
CA SER A 14 -11.03 9.76 -8.20
C SER A 14 -11.93 10.89 -8.67
N LEU A 15 -11.43 12.12 -8.63
CA LEU A 15 -12.12 13.30 -9.12
C LEU A 15 -11.20 14.14 -9.98
N GLY A 16 -11.76 14.72 -11.06
CA GLY A 16 -11.04 15.64 -11.93
C GLY A 16 -10.99 17.04 -11.31
N PHE A 17 -9.83 17.70 -11.38
CA PHE A 17 -9.64 19.03 -10.85
C PHE A 17 -8.59 19.85 -11.60
N SER A 18 -8.68 21.17 -11.41
CA SER A 18 -7.70 22.14 -11.90
C SER A 18 -6.98 22.76 -10.71
N GLY A 19 -5.66 22.58 -10.63
CA GLY A 19 -4.89 23.10 -9.49
C GLY A 19 -3.50 22.50 -9.39
N ILE A 20 -3.12 22.12 -8.18
CA ILE A 20 -1.81 21.56 -7.86
C ILE A 20 -1.97 20.13 -7.33
N ALA A 21 -1.10 19.24 -7.78
CA ALA A 21 -0.98 17.90 -7.23
C ALA A 21 0.49 17.60 -6.95
N LEU A 22 0.76 16.96 -5.84
CA LEU A 22 2.07 16.45 -5.46
C LEU A 22 1.88 15.01 -5.01
N SER A 23 2.43 14.06 -5.74
CA SER A 23 2.34 12.65 -5.41
C SER A 23 3.72 12.01 -5.49
N THR A 24 3.97 11.00 -4.67
CA THR A 24 5.10 10.11 -4.86
C THR A 24 4.94 9.36 -6.19
N ASP A 25 6.01 9.27 -6.99
CA ASP A 25 6.05 8.48 -8.22
C ASP A 25 6.94 7.26 -7.99
N ASP A 26 6.34 6.07 -7.98
CA ASP A 26 7.07 4.81 -7.75
C ASP A 26 8.08 4.51 -8.87
N ARG A 27 7.98 5.17 -10.04
CA ARG A 27 8.95 5.00 -11.13
C ARG A 27 10.28 5.68 -10.86
N MET A 28 10.35 6.55 -9.84
CA MET A 28 11.61 7.11 -9.36
C MET A 28 12.39 6.12 -8.49
N LEU A 29 11.78 4.99 -8.11
CA LEU A 29 12.47 3.90 -7.44
C LEU A 29 13.23 3.04 -8.45
N PRO A 30 14.42 2.50 -8.08
CA PRO A 30 15.11 1.48 -8.86
C PRO A 30 14.18 0.34 -9.27
N GLU A 31 14.41 -0.30 -10.42
CA GLU A 31 13.50 -1.32 -10.95
C GLU A 31 13.23 -2.48 -9.96
N SER A 32 14.24 -2.84 -9.17
CA SER A 32 14.17 -3.85 -8.10
C SER A 32 13.38 -3.43 -6.86
N GLN A 33 12.97 -2.16 -6.78
CA GLN A 33 12.21 -1.57 -5.68
C GLN A 33 10.80 -1.12 -6.12
N ARG A 34 10.44 -1.35 -7.38
CA ARG A 34 9.08 -1.08 -7.88
C ARG A 34 8.16 -2.24 -7.49
N GLY A 35 6.99 -1.90 -6.94
CA GLY A 35 6.01 -2.87 -6.47
C GLY A 35 6.28 -3.38 -5.05
N TYR A 36 5.39 -4.24 -4.55
CA TYR A 36 5.54 -4.84 -3.23
C TYR A 36 6.39 -6.12 -3.30
N ALA A 37 7.44 -6.18 -2.48
CA ALA A 37 8.11 -7.42 -2.12
C ALA A 37 8.57 -7.34 -0.66
N PRO A 38 8.40 -8.37 0.18
CA PRO A 38 8.79 -8.32 1.58
C PRO A 38 10.31 -8.17 1.70
N VAL A 39 10.75 -7.58 2.81
CA VAL A 39 12.18 -7.50 3.17
C VAL A 39 12.57 -8.77 3.90
N ILE A 40 13.60 -9.48 3.43
CA ILE A 40 14.06 -10.74 4.02
C ILE A 40 15.18 -10.42 5.01
N ARG A 41 15.00 -10.84 6.27
CA ARG A 41 16.00 -10.70 7.33
C ARG A 41 16.42 -12.07 7.83
N GLY A 42 17.72 -12.25 8.05
CA GLY A 42 18.28 -13.49 8.56
C GLY A 42 19.64 -13.28 9.22
N ILE A 43 20.18 -14.35 9.80
CA ILE A 43 21.53 -14.37 10.38
C ILE A 43 22.28 -15.54 9.75
N ALA A 44 23.44 -15.26 9.16
CA ALA A 44 24.37 -16.26 8.66
C ALA A 44 25.48 -16.52 9.68
N ARG A 45 25.82 -17.79 9.92
CA ARG A 45 26.91 -18.17 10.84
C ARG A 45 28.28 -18.05 10.18
N THR A 46 28.35 -18.28 8.88
CA THR A 46 29.58 -18.27 8.08
C THR A 46 29.37 -17.46 6.79
N ASN A 47 30.35 -17.50 5.87
CA ASN A 47 30.11 -17.01 4.51
C ASN A 47 29.07 -17.91 3.84
N ALA A 48 27.85 -17.41 3.69
CA ALA A 48 26.73 -18.21 3.23
C ALA A 48 26.23 -17.73 1.86
N LYS A 49 25.77 -18.68 1.06
CA LYS A 49 25.02 -18.42 -0.17
C LYS A 49 23.54 -18.45 0.16
N VAL A 50 22.85 -17.32 -0.02
CA VAL A 50 21.41 -17.23 0.21
C VAL A 50 20.68 -17.25 -1.13
N THR A 51 19.75 -18.19 -1.27
CA THR A 51 18.90 -18.34 -2.45
C THR A 51 17.44 -18.19 -2.04
N VAL A 52 16.73 -17.29 -2.71
CA VAL A 52 15.30 -17.07 -2.48
C VAL A 52 14.53 -17.77 -3.58
N TYR A 53 13.62 -18.64 -3.18
CA TYR A 53 12.74 -19.40 -4.05
C TYR A 53 11.31 -18.88 -3.92
N GLN A 54 10.60 -18.87 -5.05
CA GLN A 54 9.16 -18.67 -5.08
C GLN A 54 8.57 -19.72 -6.02
N ASN A 55 7.56 -20.47 -5.55
CA ASN A 55 6.98 -21.60 -6.30
C ASN A 55 8.07 -22.56 -6.85
N ASN A 56 9.05 -22.91 -6.00
CA ASN A 56 10.20 -23.77 -6.33
C ASN A 56 11.14 -23.24 -7.45
N ARG A 57 11.02 -21.97 -7.86
CA ARG A 57 11.95 -21.32 -8.79
C ARG A 57 12.85 -20.32 -8.06
N PRO A 58 14.18 -20.34 -8.26
CA PRO A 58 15.05 -19.35 -7.68
C PRO A 58 14.82 -17.99 -8.36
N ILE A 59 14.43 -16.99 -7.57
CA ILE A 59 14.17 -15.62 -8.03
C ILE A 59 15.28 -14.66 -7.66
N TYR A 60 16.08 -14.99 -6.64
CA TYR A 60 17.19 -14.17 -6.17
C TYR A 60 18.29 -15.05 -5.58
N GLN A 61 19.54 -14.67 -5.78
CA GLN A 61 20.69 -15.39 -5.26
C GLN A 61 21.82 -14.41 -4.95
N SER A 62 22.32 -14.41 -3.71
CA SER A 62 23.46 -13.57 -3.31
C SER A 62 24.30 -14.24 -2.22
N THR A 63 25.55 -13.83 -2.08
CA THR A 63 26.46 -14.30 -1.02
C THR A 63 26.58 -13.27 0.08
N VAL A 64 26.45 -13.69 1.33
CA VAL A 64 26.51 -12.83 2.52
C VAL A 64 27.67 -13.23 3.42
N SER A 65 28.24 -12.23 4.09
CA SER A 65 29.25 -12.45 5.13
C SER A 65 28.60 -12.96 6.43
N PRO A 66 29.40 -13.54 7.36
CA PRO A 66 28.89 -13.95 8.67
C PRO A 66 28.26 -12.76 9.41
N GLY A 67 27.05 -12.94 9.93
CA GLY A 67 26.31 -11.91 10.65
C GLY A 67 24.86 -11.75 10.17
N ALA A 68 24.21 -10.69 10.66
CA ALA A 68 22.86 -10.34 10.24
C ALA A 68 22.89 -9.76 8.81
N PHE A 69 21.95 -10.20 7.97
CA PHE A 69 21.78 -9.69 6.62
C PHE A 69 20.34 -9.29 6.36
N GLU A 70 20.16 -8.37 5.41
CA GLU A 70 18.86 -7.91 4.94
C GLU A 70 18.88 -7.83 3.40
N PHE A 71 17.87 -8.40 2.76
CA PHE A 71 17.61 -8.22 1.33
C PHE A 71 16.36 -7.35 1.13
N ASN A 72 16.56 -6.19 0.51
CA ASN A 72 15.53 -5.19 0.24
C ASN A 72 15.42 -4.86 -1.26
N ASP A 73 16.05 -5.66 -2.13
CA ASP A 73 16.20 -5.47 -3.57
C ASP A 73 15.55 -6.60 -4.39
N LEU A 74 14.61 -7.34 -3.79
CA LEU A 74 13.84 -8.35 -4.50
C LEU A 74 12.87 -7.68 -5.47
N THR A 75 12.97 -8.04 -6.75
CA THR A 75 12.03 -7.62 -7.79
C THR A 75 10.63 -8.14 -7.47
N ALA A 76 9.61 -7.27 -7.51
CA ALA A 76 8.22 -7.67 -7.34
C ALA A 76 7.81 -8.62 -8.48
N THR A 77 7.56 -9.88 -8.15
CA THR A 77 6.94 -10.85 -9.04
C THR A 77 5.43 -10.73 -8.89
N ASN A 78 4.69 -10.60 -10.01
CA ASN A 78 3.22 -10.59 -10.00
C ASN A 78 2.59 -11.94 -9.57
N PHE A 79 3.41 -12.91 -9.20
CA PHE A 79 2.99 -14.21 -8.73
C PHE A 79 2.88 -14.15 -7.22
N GLY A 80 1.66 -14.23 -6.68
CA GLY A 80 1.44 -14.50 -5.26
C GLY A 80 2.06 -15.85 -4.86
N GLY A 81 2.29 -16.04 -3.56
CA GLY A 81 2.83 -17.28 -3.00
C GLY A 81 4.13 -17.07 -2.21
N ASP A 82 4.23 -17.78 -1.09
CA ASP A 82 5.27 -17.62 -0.07
C ASP A 82 6.70 -17.75 -0.64
N LEU A 83 7.60 -16.94 -0.08
CA LEU A 83 9.02 -17.01 -0.40
C LEU A 83 9.68 -18.04 0.50
N THR A 84 10.41 -18.99 -0.09
CA THR A 84 11.25 -19.93 0.66
C THR A 84 12.69 -19.46 0.55
N VAL A 85 13.31 -19.16 1.68
CA VAL A 85 14.70 -18.72 1.75
C VAL A 85 15.56 -19.91 2.15
N GLU A 86 16.59 -20.17 1.37
CA GLU A 86 17.61 -21.18 1.66
C GLU A 86 18.95 -20.51 1.91
N ILE A 87 19.54 -20.78 3.07
CA ILE A 87 20.87 -20.33 3.45
C ILE A 87 21.79 -21.56 3.41
N GLN A 88 22.73 -21.56 2.47
CA GLN A 88 23.78 -22.55 2.38
C GLN A 88 25.06 -21.99 3.01
N GLU A 89 25.41 -22.49 4.19
CA GLU A 89 26.61 -22.11 4.93
C GLU A 89 27.88 -22.72 4.30
N ALA A 90 29.05 -22.16 4.59
CA ALA A 90 30.34 -22.65 4.07
C ALA A 90 30.69 -24.08 4.53
N ASP A 91 30.11 -24.51 5.65
CA ASP A 91 30.24 -25.89 6.17
C ASP A 91 29.30 -26.90 5.47
N GLY A 92 28.49 -26.44 4.51
CA GLY A 92 27.51 -27.25 3.79
C GLY A 92 26.15 -27.36 4.50
N THR A 93 25.98 -26.76 5.68
CA THR A 93 24.69 -26.74 6.37
C THR A 93 23.67 -25.93 5.59
N LEU A 94 22.49 -26.50 5.38
CA LEU A 94 21.36 -25.83 4.75
C LEU A 94 20.34 -25.44 5.83
N SER A 95 20.00 -24.15 5.88
CA SER A 95 18.93 -23.63 6.73
C SER A 95 17.83 -23.06 5.83
N THR A 96 16.59 -23.48 6.04
CA THR A 96 15.45 -22.99 5.26
C THR A 96 14.40 -22.35 6.16
N PHE A 97 13.83 -21.25 5.71
CA PHE A 97 12.69 -20.61 6.38
C PHE A 97 11.77 -19.97 5.34
N GLN A 98 10.49 -19.86 5.67
CA GLN A 98 9.49 -19.27 4.79
C GLN A 98 9.14 -17.85 5.24
N VAL A 99 9.05 -16.96 4.27
CA VAL A 99 8.57 -15.59 4.43
C VAL A 99 7.22 -15.49 3.70
N PRO A 100 6.10 -15.32 4.42
CA PRO A 100 4.80 -15.27 3.79
C PRO A 100 4.71 -14.08 2.83
N PHE A 101 4.21 -14.34 1.62
CA PHE A 101 4.10 -13.33 0.56
C PHE A 101 2.65 -13.22 0.12
N SER A 102 1.99 -12.14 0.53
CA SER A 102 0.66 -11.77 0.07
C SER A 102 0.66 -10.31 -0.32
N SER A 103 0.53 -10.08 -1.64
CA SER A 103 0.37 -8.77 -2.25
C SER A 103 -1.10 -8.35 -2.11
N VAL A 104 -1.47 -7.85 -0.94
CA VAL A 104 -2.76 -7.16 -0.80
C VAL A 104 -2.63 -5.82 -1.54
N PRO A 105 -3.57 -5.44 -2.42
CA PRO A 105 -3.62 -4.06 -2.93
C PRO A 105 -3.66 -3.12 -1.71
N GLU A 106 -2.73 -2.15 -1.66
CA GLU A 106 -2.44 -1.27 -0.51
C GLU A 106 -1.39 -1.73 0.53
N SER A 107 -0.60 -2.78 0.26
CA SER A 107 0.59 -3.12 1.07
C SER A 107 1.83 -2.37 0.60
N LEU A 108 2.56 -1.72 1.53
CA LEU A 108 3.84 -1.06 1.24
C LEU A 108 5.00 -1.81 1.89
N ARG A 109 6.17 -1.76 1.23
CA ARG A 109 7.42 -2.26 1.83
C ARG A 109 7.72 -1.55 3.16
N PRO A 110 8.28 -2.25 4.15
CA PRO A 110 8.77 -1.60 5.37
C PRO A 110 9.74 -0.46 5.04
N GLY A 111 9.53 0.70 5.65
CA GLY A 111 10.36 1.88 5.43
C GLY A 111 9.98 2.72 4.21
N TYR A 112 9.05 2.27 3.37
CA TYR A 112 8.53 3.06 2.26
C TYR A 112 7.30 3.86 2.70
N SER A 113 7.26 5.12 2.28
CA SER A 113 6.13 6.02 2.48
C SER A 113 5.61 6.49 1.13
N ARG A 114 4.30 6.37 0.92
CA ARG A 114 3.63 6.98 -0.24
C ARG A 114 2.76 8.12 0.27
N TYR A 115 2.89 9.29 -0.35
CA TYR A 115 2.05 10.44 -0.05
C TYR A 115 1.49 11.03 -1.34
N SER A 116 0.27 11.53 -1.24
CA SER A 116 -0.36 12.31 -2.30
C SER A 116 -1.08 13.49 -1.70
N PHE A 117 -0.87 14.65 -2.29
CA PHE A 117 -1.51 15.90 -1.95
C PHE A 117 -2.12 16.46 -3.21
N ALA A 118 -3.38 16.86 -3.15
CA ALA A 118 -4.08 17.50 -4.24
C ALA A 118 -4.88 18.68 -3.69
N ALA A 119 -4.80 19.83 -4.34
CA ALA A 119 -5.59 20.98 -3.99
C ALA A 119 -5.95 21.78 -5.24
N GLY A 120 -7.21 22.17 -5.36
CA GLY A 120 -7.67 22.88 -6.54
C GLY A 120 -9.18 23.00 -6.61
N GLN A 121 -9.66 23.30 -7.81
CA GLN A 121 -11.08 23.43 -8.11
C GLN A 121 -11.58 22.16 -8.80
N VAL A 122 -12.67 21.57 -8.29
CA VAL A 122 -13.29 20.38 -8.87
C VAL A 122 -13.87 20.71 -10.25
N ARG A 123 -13.69 19.82 -11.23
CA ARG A 123 -14.06 20.06 -12.63
C ARG A 123 -15.42 19.46 -13.04
N ASP A 124 -16.02 18.60 -12.22
CA ASP A 124 -17.10 17.71 -12.70
C ASP A 124 -18.46 17.83 -11.99
N LEU A 125 -18.66 18.90 -11.22
CA LEU A 125 -19.95 19.22 -10.63
C LEU A 125 -20.22 20.68 -10.94
N SER A 126 -21.46 21.04 -11.13
CA SER A 126 -21.97 22.39 -11.42
C SER A 126 -21.61 23.47 -10.38
N SER A 127 -20.65 23.20 -9.50
CA SER A 127 -20.04 24.10 -8.54
C SER A 127 -18.51 24.13 -8.70
N GLN A 128 -17.98 25.35 -8.77
CA GLN A 128 -16.56 25.69 -8.79
C GLN A 128 -15.93 25.53 -7.40
N GLU A 129 -16.19 24.41 -6.74
CA GLU A 129 -15.80 24.19 -5.35
C GLU A 129 -14.31 23.89 -5.23
N MET A 130 -13.69 24.55 -4.26
CA MET A 130 -12.33 24.25 -3.85
C MET A 130 -12.33 23.00 -2.99
N PHE A 131 -11.36 22.11 -3.24
CA PHE A 131 -11.09 20.95 -2.41
C PHE A 131 -9.60 20.85 -2.09
N GLY A 132 -9.30 20.11 -1.01
CA GLY A 132 -7.99 19.65 -0.63
C GLY A 132 -8.05 18.19 -0.23
N GLU A 133 -7.11 17.40 -0.70
CA GLU A 133 -6.95 15.98 -0.38
C GLU A 133 -5.52 15.73 0.03
N LEU A 134 -5.35 14.99 1.13
CA LEU A 134 -4.08 14.48 1.59
C LEU A 134 -4.23 13.00 1.88
N THR A 135 -3.38 12.18 1.30
CA THR A 135 -3.25 10.77 1.62
C THR A 135 -1.81 10.46 2.01
N TYR A 136 -1.67 9.60 3.02
CA TYR A 136 -0.40 9.19 3.56
C TYR A 136 -0.45 7.71 3.92
N GLN A 137 0.52 6.97 3.40
CA GLN A 137 0.66 5.54 3.56
C GLN A 137 2.08 5.22 4.02
N GLN A 138 2.20 4.37 5.05
CA GLN A 138 3.48 3.98 5.62
C GLN A 138 3.55 2.47 5.80
N GLY A 139 4.54 1.84 5.15
CA GLY A 139 4.94 0.48 5.49
C GLY A 139 5.75 0.49 6.78
N VAL A 140 5.16 0.00 7.88
CA VAL A 140 5.81 -0.04 9.20
C VAL A 140 6.66 -1.31 9.34
N SER A 141 6.11 -2.45 8.92
CA SER A 141 6.80 -3.75 8.92
C SER A 141 6.25 -4.64 7.83
N ASN A 142 6.87 -5.81 7.60
CA ASN A 142 6.38 -6.78 6.61
C ASN A 142 4.95 -7.26 6.95
N ALA A 143 4.52 -7.05 8.19
CA ALA A 143 3.23 -7.45 8.70
C ALA A 143 2.26 -6.28 8.96
N ILE A 144 2.70 -5.02 8.80
CA ILE A 144 1.89 -3.85 9.15
C ILE A 144 2.11 -2.73 8.12
N THR A 145 1.04 -2.35 7.42
CA THR A 145 0.97 -1.11 6.64
C THR A 145 -0.11 -0.22 7.21
N ALA A 146 0.22 1.05 7.49
CA ALA A 146 -0.73 2.05 7.98
C ALA A 146 -1.15 2.97 6.83
N ASN A 147 -2.46 3.18 6.70
CA ASN A 147 -3.07 4.00 5.66
C ASN A 147 -3.87 5.13 6.31
N SER A 148 -3.71 6.35 5.82
CA SER A 148 -4.44 7.51 6.30
C SER A 148 -4.78 8.45 5.16
N GLY A 149 -5.93 9.10 5.24
CA GLY A 149 -6.36 10.05 4.24
C GLY A 149 -7.36 11.04 4.79
N MET A 150 -7.38 12.23 4.21
CA MET A 150 -8.42 13.22 4.45
C MET A 150 -8.73 13.95 3.15
N ARG A 151 -10.01 14.26 2.96
CA ARG A 151 -10.50 15.11 1.88
C ARG A 151 -11.43 16.16 2.47
N LEU A 152 -11.16 17.41 2.14
CA LEU A 152 -11.92 18.57 2.57
C LEU A 152 -12.39 19.31 1.31
N ALA A 153 -13.68 19.58 1.21
CA ALA A 153 -14.29 20.40 0.18
C ALA A 153 -15.40 21.26 0.80
N SER A 154 -15.98 22.17 0.02
CA SER A 154 -17.04 23.05 0.51
C SER A 154 -18.28 22.24 0.91
N GLY A 155 -18.49 22.05 2.21
CA GLY A 155 -19.61 21.27 2.75
C GLY A 155 -19.36 19.75 2.83
N TYR A 156 -18.29 19.23 2.23
CA TYR A 156 -17.92 17.83 2.30
C TYR A 156 -16.60 17.65 3.03
N GLN A 157 -16.57 16.78 4.04
CA GLN A 157 -15.35 16.38 4.71
C GLN A 157 -15.33 14.87 4.75
N ALA A 158 -14.16 14.26 4.62
CA ALA A 158 -14.00 12.83 4.73
C ALA A 158 -12.64 12.55 5.35
N VAL A 159 -12.60 11.61 6.29
CA VAL A 159 -11.37 11.13 6.89
C VAL A 159 -11.36 9.62 6.78
N MET A 160 -10.22 9.06 6.40
CA MET A 160 -9.97 7.63 6.35
C MET A 160 -8.78 7.30 7.23
N LEU A 161 -8.95 6.28 8.07
CA LEU A 161 -7.86 5.62 8.78
C LEU A 161 -8.00 4.11 8.55
N GLY A 162 -6.92 3.45 8.19
CA GLY A 162 -6.92 2.03 7.94
C GLY A 162 -5.53 1.44 8.05
N GLY A 163 -5.46 0.13 7.88
CA GLY A 163 -4.20 -0.56 7.79
C GLY A 163 -4.38 -2.01 7.36
N VAL A 164 -3.29 -2.58 6.88
CA VAL A 164 -3.18 -4.00 6.55
C VAL A 164 -2.36 -4.66 7.65
N PHE A 165 -2.92 -5.70 8.25
CA PHE A 165 -2.25 -6.51 9.27
C PHE A 165 -2.11 -7.96 8.78
N TYR A 166 -0.91 -8.51 8.88
CA TYR A 166 -0.61 -9.90 8.54
C TYR A 166 -0.40 -10.72 9.82
N PRO A 167 -1.43 -11.35 10.40
CA PRO A 167 -1.23 -12.43 11.35
C PRO A 167 -0.68 -13.69 10.66
N LEU A 168 0.02 -14.53 11.41
CA LEU A 168 0.70 -15.76 10.96
C LEU A 168 -0.20 -16.80 10.23
N TYR A 169 -1.52 -16.55 10.14
CA TYR A 169 -2.51 -17.50 9.65
C TYR A 169 -3.51 -16.93 8.61
N ARG A 170 -3.45 -15.63 8.25
CA ARG A 170 -4.32 -14.98 7.22
C ARG A 170 -3.93 -13.51 7.01
N CYS A 171 -4.34 -12.91 5.89
CA CYS A 171 -4.22 -11.45 5.66
C CYS A 171 -5.55 -10.76 6.01
N LEU A 172 -5.54 -9.71 6.82
CA LEU A 172 -6.73 -8.92 7.16
C LEU A 172 -6.45 -7.43 6.93
N GLY A 173 -7.19 -6.82 6.01
CA GLY A 173 -7.25 -5.37 5.85
C GLY A 173 -8.47 -4.81 6.56
N ALA A 174 -8.31 -3.71 7.29
CA ALA A 174 -9.42 -2.97 7.88
C ALA A 174 -9.26 -1.48 7.58
N GLY A 175 -10.31 -0.85 7.07
CA GLY A 175 -10.39 0.58 6.81
C GLY A 175 -11.68 1.16 7.40
N CYS A 176 -11.59 2.32 8.02
CA CYS A 176 -12.73 3.10 8.49
C CYS A 176 -12.77 4.42 7.71
N HIS A 177 -13.90 4.69 7.06
CA HIS A 177 -14.19 5.97 6.42
C HIS A 177 -15.21 6.71 7.27
N LEU A 178 -14.83 7.86 7.81
CA LEU A 178 -15.73 8.74 8.53
C LEU A 178 -16.13 9.89 7.62
N PHE A 179 -17.42 9.94 7.27
CA PHE A 179 -18.04 11.10 6.62
C PHE A 179 -18.86 11.83 7.69
N PRO A 180 -18.54 13.06 8.08
CA PRO A 180 -19.43 13.86 8.88
C PRO A 180 -20.69 14.20 8.07
N CYS A 181 -21.85 14.03 8.71
CA CYS A 181 -23.15 14.33 8.14
C CYS A 181 -23.26 15.83 7.78
N GLN A 182 -23.41 16.14 6.49
CA GLN A 182 -23.50 17.50 5.97
C GLN A 182 -24.84 18.15 6.37
N ARG A 183 -24.79 19.08 7.34
CA ARG A 183 -25.93 19.88 7.79
C ARG A 183 -26.03 21.17 6.98
N SER A 184 -26.49 21.10 5.74
CA SER A 184 -26.98 22.29 5.02
C SER A 184 -28.04 21.88 3.99
N GLY A 185 -29.28 22.23 4.29
CA GLY A 185 -30.43 21.98 3.43
C GLY A 185 -30.40 22.91 2.22
N ARG A 186 -29.77 22.49 1.13
CA ARG A 186 -30.10 22.82 -0.27
C ARG A 186 -29.13 22.07 -1.16
N TYR A 187 -29.64 21.56 -2.28
CA TYR A 187 -29.00 20.65 -3.24
C TYR A 187 -29.04 19.18 -2.83
N LEU A 188 -30.28 18.70 -2.76
CA LEU A 188 -30.68 17.36 -3.16
C LEU A 188 -30.07 17.06 -4.54
N LEU A 189 -29.36 15.94 -4.69
CA LEU A 189 -28.73 15.33 -5.90
C LEU A 189 -27.24 14.95 -5.75
N ILE A 190 -26.75 14.74 -4.53
CA ILE A 190 -25.78 13.66 -4.24
C ILE A 190 -26.52 12.58 -3.44
N ARG A 191 -27.65 12.09 -3.98
CA ARG A 191 -28.48 11.08 -3.31
C ARG A 191 -28.79 9.83 -4.12
N GLU A 192 -28.28 9.70 -5.35
CA GLU A 192 -28.61 8.54 -6.20
C GLU A 192 -27.48 7.57 -6.54
N GLN A 193 -26.30 7.68 -5.91
CA GLN A 193 -25.25 6.67 -6.14
C GLN A 193 -24.54 6.15 -4.88
N ILE A 194 -24.95 6.62 -3.69
CA ILE A 194 -24.31 6.29 -2.40
C ILE A 194 -25.29 5.57 -1.44
N ALA A 195 -26.58 5.47 -1.80
CA ALA A 195 -27.62 4.94 -0.90
C ALA A 195 -27.76 3.41 -0.88
N GLU A 196 -26.91 2.64 -1.57
CA GLU A 196 -26.91 1.17 -1.52
C GLU A 196 -25.82 0.58 -0.60
N TRP A 197 -24.99 1.41 0.03
CA TRP A 197 -23.85 0.96 0.86
C TRP A 197 -24.04 1.18 2.37
N LEU A 198 -25.22 1.61 2.82
CA LEU A 198 -25.46 1.97 4.23
C LEU A 198 -25.89 0.82 5.14
N ASP A 199 -25.90 -0.44 4.66
CA ASP A 199 -26.09 -1.62 5.51
C ASP A 199 -24.89 -2.57 5.36
N GLY A 200 -23.81 -2.35 6.11
CA GLY A 200 -22.69 -3.28 6.04
C GLY A 200 -21.43 -2.83 6.78
N THR A 201 -21.43 -3.01 8.09
CA THR A 201 -20.24 -3.06 8.93
C THR A 201 -19.08 -3.84 8.28
N GLY A 202 -17.92 -3.21 8.11
CA GLY A 202 -16.63 -3.87 7.91
C GLY A 202 -16.44 -4.53 6.54
N PHE A 203 -15.62 -3.93 5.68
CA PHE A 203 -15.08 -4.60 4.51
C PHE A 203 -13.99 -5.60 4.93
N PHE A 204 -14.40 -6.77 5.46
CA PHE A 204 -13.52 -7.92 5.65
C PHE A 204 -13.34 -8.61 4.30
N GLN A 205 -12.31 -8.23 3.56
CA GLN A 205 -11.94 -8.97 2.35
C GLN A 205 -10.90 -10.04 2.72
N SER A 206 -11.40 -11.24 3.05
CA SER A 206 -10.55 -12.43 3.14
C SER A 206 -10.30 -12.95 1.72
N TYR A 207 -9.08 -12.75 1.20
CA TYR A 207 -8.62 -13.51 0.04
C TYR A 207 -8.23 -14.92 0.53
N LEU A 208 -8.96 -15.93 0.04
CA LEU A 208 -8.67 -17.36 0.18
C LEU A 208 -7.83 -17.81 -1.01
#